data_AF-A0A2J0Z151-F1
#
_entry.id   AF-A0A2J0Z151-F1
#
_cell.length_a   1.000
_cell.length_b   1.000
_cell.length_c   1.000
_cell.angle_alpha   90.00
_cell.angle_beta   90.00
_cell.angle_gamma   90.00
#
_symmetry.space_group_name_H-M   'P 1'
#
loop_
_entity.id
_entity.type
_entity.pdbx_description
1 polymer ?
#
loop_
_entity_poly.entity_id
_entity_poly.type
_entity_poly.pdbx_seq_one_letter_code
_entity_poly.pdbx_strand_id
1 'polypeptide(L)'
;MNSDRPTLTQVQIIQSLAEALSWFEKEVSWGVSPGELNHLTGRIGELYAAMITRGQMAIDTNQHGYDVVSASNERVSVKTVTTSNHVSFNQNTFHHVDRIMVLRVNVDDEKGISVEELLDIAADDAQTLMRSRDGKFIYSIVRGNREERPVEDLEITARASYADLEIVQYESGAIRIRRDGEVQPGVVKEILRPIATEVGVDLFNSKGGLKNTQQLGTDVIRALNARSNL
;
A
#
# COMPACT_ATOMS: atom_id res chain seq x y z
N MET A 1 4.74 -25.20 29.65
CA MET A 1 5.36 -23.90 29.91
C MET A 1 4.39 -22.85 29.42
N ASN A 2 3.81 -22.05 30.33
CA ASN A 2 2.90 -20.96 29.97
C ASN A 2 3.68 -19.90 29.20
N SER A 3 3.36 -19.73 27.92
CA SER A 3 3.80 -18.58 27.14
C SER A 3 2.96 -17.37 27.54
N ASP A 4 3.35 -16.68 28.61
CA ASP A 4 2.77 -15.40 29.07
C ASP A 4 3.10 -14.23 28.11
N ARG A 5 3.16 -14.49 26.79
CA ARG A 5 3.26 -13.41 25.79
C ARG A 5 1.84 -12.94 25.48
N PRO A 6 1.54 -11.65 25.68
CA PRO A 6 0.23 -11.12 25.35
C PRO A 6 -0.02 -11.25 23.86
N THR A 7 -1.06 -12.01 23.52
CA THR A 7 -1.66 -12.04 22.19
C THR A 7 -2.08 -10.61 21.82
N LEU A 8 -1.67 -10.11 20.65
CA LEU A 8 -2.01 -8.76 20.22
C LEU A 8 -3.49 -8.71 19.83
N THR A 9 -4.24 -7.76 20.37
CA THR A 9 -5.58 -7.48 19.85
C THR A 9 -5.51 -6.99 18.41
N GLN A 10 -6.60 -7.12 17.66
CA GLN A 10 -6.67 -6.60 16.29
C GLN A 10 -6.40 -5.09 16.23
N VAL A 11 -6.83 -4.33 17.25
CA VAL A 11 -6.52 -2.90 17.37
C VAL A 11 -5.01 -2.68 17.48
N GLN A 12 -4.32 -3.46 18.30
CA GLN A 12 -2.86 -3.37 18.43
C GLN A 12 -2.12 -3.77 17.16
N ILE A 13 -2.59 -4.78 16.43
CA ILE A 13 -2.03 -5.18 15.12
C ILE A 13 -2.15 -4.01 14.13
N ILE A 14 -3.33 -3.39 14.05
CA ILE A 14 -3.57 -2.23 13.16
C ILE A 14 -2.66 -1.06 13.54
N GLN A 15 -2.54 -0.75 14.84
CA GLN A 15 -1.65 0.31 15.32
C GLN A 15 -0.18 0.01 15.00
N SER A 16 0.28 -1.21 15.26
CA SER A 16 1.64 -1.64 14.93
C SER A 16 1.92 -1.59 13.43
N LEU A 17 0.95 -1.96 12.59
CA LEU A 17 1.07 -1.84 11.14
C LEU A 17 1.20 -0.38 10.72
N ALA A 18 0.36 0.50 11.25
CA ALA A 18 0.41 1.94 10.98
C ALA A 18 1.75 2.56 11.40
N GLU A 19 2.28 2.18 12.56
CA GLU A 19 3.61 2.60 13.02
C GLU A 19 4.73 2.11 12.11
N ALA A 20 4.70 0.83 11.71
CA ALA A 20 5.70 0.25 10.81
C ALA A 20 5.69 0.93 9.44
N LEU A 21 4.52 1.20 8.87
CA LEU A 21 4.35 1.96 7.63
C LEU A 21 4.88 3.39 7.76
N SER A 22 4.60 4.07 8.87
CA SER A 22 5.09 5.44 9.10
C SER A 22 6.60 5.49 9.27
N TRP A 23 7.22 4.49 9.89
CA TRP A 23 8.68 4.39 9.95
C TRP A 23 9.29 4.12 8.58
N PHE A 24 8.69 3.23 7.80
CA PHE A 24 9.14 2.93 6.45
C PHE A 24 9.07 4.18 5.55
N GLU A 25 7.99 4.97 5.67
CA GLU A 25 7.84 6.27 5.01
C GLU A 25 8.98 7.24 5.36
N LYS A 26 9.35 7.34 6.63
CA LYS A 26 10.44 8.21 7.07
C LYS A 26 11.79 7.78 6.50
N GLU A 27 12.14 6.50 6.59
CA GLU A 27 13.40 5.96 6.06
C GLU A 27 13.54 6.21 4.55
N VAL A 28 12.47 5.95 3.80
CA VAL A 28 12.43 6.23 2.36
C VAL A 28 12.55 7.74 2.08
N SER A 29 11.90 8.60 2.88
CA SER A 29 12.02 10.05 2.74
C SER A 29 13.43 10.58 2.99
N TRP A 30 14.23 9.86 3.77
CA TRP A 30 15.65 10.15 4.01
C TRP A 30 16.57 9.59 2.92
N GLY A 31 16.02 8.94 1.89
CA GLY A 31 16.75 8.44 0.74
C GLY A 31 17.23 6.99 0.88
N VAL A 32 16.81 6.25 1.92
CA VAL A 32 17.12 4.82 2.04
C VAL A 32 16.33 4.05 0.99
N SER A 33 17.00 3.14 0.28
CA SER A 33 16.32 2.37 -0.76
C SER A 33 15.35 1.35 -0.12
N PRO A 34 14.13 1.15 -0.67
CA PRO A 34 13.19 0.17 -0.14
C PRO A 34 13.75 -1.26 -0.02
N GLY A 35 14.71 -1.63 -0.86
CA GLY A 35 15.36 -2.95 -0.85
C GLY A 35 16.32 -3.17 0.32
N GLU A 36 16.77 -2.11 0.99
CA GLU A 36 17.63 -2.19 2.17
C GLU A 36 16.83 -2.37 3.48
N LEU A 37 15.52 -2.07 3.43
CA LEU A 37 14.61 -2.13 4.58
C LEU A 37 13.94 -3.50 4.73
N ASN A 38 14.67 -4.59 4.50
CA ASN A 38 14.11 -5.95 4.44
C ASN A 38 13.42 -6.37 5.76
N HIS A 39 14.02 -6.05 6.91
CA HIS A 39 13.42 -6.37 8.21
C HIS A 39 12.10 -5.63 8.43
N LEU A 40 12.06 -4.35 8.11
CA LEU A 40 10.86 -3.52 8.25
C LEU A 40 9.77 -3.94 7.25
N THR A 41 10.16 -4.25 6.02
CA THR A 41 9.28 -4.75 4.96
C THR A 41 8.68 -6.11 5.34
N GLY A 42 9.50 -7.03 5.85
CA GLY A 42 9.04 -8.32 6.38
C GLY A 42 8.01 -8.11 7.49
N ARG A 43 8.32 -7.23 8.44
CA ARG A 43 7.44 -6.88 9.56
C ARG A 43 6.10 -6.29 9.12
N ILE A 44 6.10 -5.39 8.14
CA ILE A 44 4.88 -4.83 7.55
C ILE A 44 4.01 -5.94 6.97
N GLY A 45 4.61 -6.87 6.24
CA GLY A 45 3.85 -7.99 5.65
C GLY A 45 3.26 -8.93 6.68
N GLU A 46 4.00 -9.29 7.72
CA GLU A 46 3.49 -10.11 8.83
C GLU A 46 2.29 -9.45 9.51
N LEU A 47 2.40 -8.17 9.83
CA LEU A 47 1.33 -7.39 10.47
C LEU A 47 0.11 -7.25 9.56
N TYR A 48 0.33 -7.02 8.27
CA TYR A 48 -0.74 -6.96 7.27
C TYR A 48 -1.47 -8.32 7.15
N ALA A 49 -0.72 -9.42 7.03
CA ALA A 49 -1.27 -10.76 6.98
C ALA A 49 -2.08 -11.09 8.24
N ALA A 50 -1.55 -10.77 9.43
CA ALA A 50 -2.27 -10.96 10.70
C ALA A 50 -3.55 -10.12 10.78
N MET A 51 -3.54 -8.89 10.24
CA MET A 51 -4.73 -8.04 10.17
C MET A 51 -5.82 -8.65 9.28
N ILE A 52 -5.49 -8.97 8.02
CA ILE A 52 -6.53 -9.39 7.06
C ILE A 52 -7.06 -10.80 7.34
N THR A 53 -6.22 -11.67 7.91
CA THR A 53 -6.63 -13.03 8.30
C THR A 53 -7.26 -13.08 9.69
N ARG A 54 -7.41 -11.92 10.37
CA ARG A 54 -7.79 -11.79 11.78
C ARG A 54 -6.96 -12.68 12.71
N GLY A 55 -5.73 -12.96 12.28
CA GLY A 55 -4.81 -13.89 12.92
C GLY A 55 -3.96 -13.25 13.99
N GLN A 56 -2.96 -14.01 14.40
CA GLN A 56 -1.91 -13.62 15.32
C GLN A 56 -0.56 -13.94 14.71
N MET A 57 0.44 -13.13 15.03
CA MET A 57 1.81 -13.54 14.71
C MET A 57 2.19 -14.83 15.44
N ALA A 58 3.07 -15.60 14.82
CA ALA A 58 3.66 -16.77 15.45
C ALA A 58 4.31 -16.41 16.80
N ILE A 59 4.10 -17.29 17.79
CA ILE A 59 4.44 -17.05 19.20
C ILE A 59 5.96 -17.03 19.42
N ASP A 60 6.71 -17.78 18.60
CA ASP A 60 8.14 -17.95 18.72
C ASP A 60 8.92 -17.12 17.69
N THR A 61 9.98 -16.45 18.14
CA THR A 61 10.89 -15.65 17.31
C THR A 61 11.67 -16.48 16.30
N ASN A 62 11.58 -17.81 16.36
CA ASN A 62 12.19 -18.77 15.43
C ASN A 62 11.18 -19.85 15.01
N GLN A 63 9.89 -19.51 14.89
CA GLN A 63 8.88 -20.45 14.41
C GLN A 63 9.27 -20.99 13.03
N HIS A 64 9.28 -22.31 12.88
CA HIS A 64 9.71 -22.93 11.64
C HIS A 64 8.59 -22.89 10.59
N GLY A 65 8.83 -22.13 9.52
CA GLY A 65 8.10 -22.22 8.26
C GLY A 65 6.94 -21.24 8.07
N TYR A 66 6.33 -20.72 9.15
CA TYR A 66 5.18 -19.81 9.09
C TYR A 66 5.33 -18.64 10.05
N ASP A 67 4.66 -17.54 9.73
CA ASP A 67 4.81 -16.25 10.39
C ASP A 67 3.52 -15.81 11.11
N VAL A 68 2.36 -16.28 10.65
CA VAL A 68 1.03 -15.93 11.17
C VAL A 68 0.18 -17.19 11.34
N VAL A 69 -0.67 -17.21 12.37
CA VAL A 69 -1.76 -18.17 12.53
C VAL A 69 -3.08 -17.44 12.33
N SER A 70 -3.86 -17.81 11.31
CA SER A 70 -5.12 -17.14 10.97
C SER A 70 -6.23 -17.42 12.00
N ALA A 71 -7.32 -16.65 11.95
CA ALA A 71 -8.53 -16.96 12.74
C ALA A 71 -9.14 -18.34 12.39
N SER A 72 -8.82 -18.89 11.23
CA SER A 72 -9.21 -20.22 10.78
C SER A 72 -8.21 -21.31 11.19
N ASN A 73 -7.21 -20.98 12.02
CA ASN A 73 -6.10 -21.85 12.44
C ASN A 73 -5.16 -22.31 11.31
N GLU A 74 -5.09 -21.56 10.21
CA GLU A 74 -4.12 -21.83 9.15
C GLU A 74 -2.74 -21.27 9.54
N ARG A 75 -1.69 -22.04 9.31
CA ARG A 75 -0.30 -21.58 9.42
C ARG A 75 0.08 -20.90 8.11
N VAL A 76 0.25 -19.58 8.17
CA VAL A 76 0.50 -18.72 7.02
C VAL A 76 1.97 -18.35 6.93
N SER A 77 2.62 -18.69 5.81
CA SER A 77 3.95 -18.16 5.48
C SER A 77 3.82 -16.89 4.66
N VAL A 78 4.49 -15.83 5.10
CA VAL A 78 4.43 -14.50 4.50
C VAL A 78 5.78 -14.18 3.85
N LYS A 79 5.73 -13.75 2.59
CA LYS A 79 6.89 -13.18 1.89
C LYS A 79 6.55 -11.80 1.37
N THR A 80 7.31 -10.82 1.83
CA THR A 80 7.15 -9.43 1.39
C THR A 80 8.29 -9.05 0.47
N VAL A 81 7.96 -8.37 -0.63
CA VAL A 81 8.93 -7.79 -1.56
C VAL A 81 8.70 -6.30 -1.72
N THR A 82 9.73 -5.59 -2.17
CA THR A 82 9.58 -4.22 -2.71
C THR A 82 9.75 -4.29 -4.22
N THR A 83 10.99 -4.44 -4.70
CA THR A 83 11.34 -4.45 -6.12
C THR A 83 11.59 -5.85 -6.69
N SER A 84 11.76 -6.87 -5.84
CA SER A 84 12.05 -8.25 -6.28
C SER A 84 10.92 -8.81 -7.15
N ASN A 85 11.30 -9.59 -8.16
CA ASN A 85 10.40 -10.32 -9.06
C ASN A 85 10.25 -11.80 -8.67
N HIS A 86 10.83 -12.23 -7.57
CA HIS A 86 10.69 -13.58 -7.06
C HIS A 86 10.77 -13.62 -5.55
N VAL A 87 10.18 -14.67 -4.97
CA VAL A 87 10.33 -15.02 -3.56
C VAL A 87 10.72 -16.49 -3.45
N SER A 88 11.34 -16.85 -2.33
CA SER A 88 11.75 -18.22 -2.07
C SER A 88 11.24 -18.72 -0.71
N PHE A 89 10.86 -19.98 -0.68
CA PHE A 89 10.44 -20.72 0.51
C PHE A 89 11.40 -21.89 0.74
N ASN A 90 11.70 -22.19 2.00
CA ASN A 90 12.57 -23.30 2.34
C ASN A 90 11.80 -24.62 2.25
N GLN A 91 12.27 -25.56 1.42
CA GLN A 91 11.59 -26.85 1.22
C GLN A 91 11.54 -27.66 2.52
N ASN A 92 12.56 -27.54 3.37
CA ASN A 92 12.65 -28.31 4.62
C ASN A 92 11.59 -27.93 5.64
N THR A 93 11.01 -26.73 5.55
CA THR A 93 9.99 -26.24 6.48
C THR A 93 8.63 -26.03 5.82
N PHE A 94 8.52 -26.26 4.51
CA PHE A 94 7.31 -25.94 3.73
C PHE A 94 6.10 -26.77 4.17
N HIS A 95 6.33 -28.02 4.59
CA HIS A 95 5.29 -28.93 5.08
C HIS A 95 4.62 -28.48 6.40
N HIS A 96 5.11 -27.41 7.03
CA HIS A 96 4.45 -26.78 8.18
C HIS A 96 3.49 -25.65 7.80
N VAL A 97 3.36 -25.35 6.50
CA VAL A 97 2.61 -24.20 5.98
C VAL A 97 1.31 -24.69 5.35
N ASP A 98 0.20 -24.08 5.73
CA ASP A 98 -1.12 -24.39 5.15
C ASP A 98 -1.47 -23.39 4.03
N ARG A 99 -1.02 -22.14 4.16
CA ARG A 99 -1.34 -21.02 3.27
C ARG A 99 -0.13 -20.12 3.03
N ILE A 100 -0.02 -19.57 1.83
CA ILE A 100 1.07 -18.67 1.46
C ILE A 100 0.52 -17.33 1.03
N MET A 101 1.12 -16.29 1.60
CA MET A 101 0.87 -14.91 1.21
C MET A 101 2.15 -14.28 0.66
N VAL A 102 2.08 -13.76 -0.55
CA VAL A 102 3.14 -12.94 -1.14
C VAL A 102 2.62 -11.51 -1.28
N LEU A 103 3.31 -10.58 -0.64
CA LEU A 103 2.92 -9.19 -0.55
C LEU A 103 3.98 -8.30 -1.20
N ARG A 104 3.57 -7.17 -1.77
CA ARG A 104 4.47 -6.10 -2.21
C ARG A 104 4.21 -4.82 -1.42
N VAL A 105 5.26 -4.24 -0.87
CA VAL A 105 5.23 -2.86 -0.39
C VAL A 105 5.59 -1.96 -1.56
N ASN A 106 4.59 -1.23 -2.05
CA ASN A 106 4.72 -0.26 -3.13
C ASN A 106 5.03 1.11 -2.54
N VAL A 107 5.95 1.83 -3.17
CA VAL A 107 6.28 3.22 -2.89
C VAL A 107 5.92 4.03 -4.11
N ASP A 108 5.00 4.98 -3.95
CA ASP A 108 4.54 5.84 -5.02
C ASP A 108 4.50 7.29 -4.52
N ASP A 109 5.03 8.22 -5.32
CA ASP A 109 5.13 9.64 -4.95
C ASP A 109 3.75 10.33 -4.84
N GLU A 110 2.71 9.77 -5.46
CA GLU A 110 1.34 10.29 -5.43
C GLU A 110 0.45 9.50 -4.45
N LYS A 111 0.48 8.18 -4.52
CA LYS A 111 -0.39 7.29 -3.72
C LYS A 111 0.21 6.96 -2.35
N GLY A 112 1.47 7.33 -2.11
CA GLY A 112 2.19 7.01 -0.88
C GLY A 112 2.58 5.55 -0.82
N ILE A 113 2.81 5.05 0.40
CA ILE A 113 3.14 3.65 0.63
C ILE A 113 1.86 2.83 0.70
N SER A 114 1.84 1.71 -0.02
CA SER A 114 0.73 0.76 -0.01
C SER A 114 1.23 -0.68 0.04
N VAL A 115 0.39 -1.58 0.55
CA VAL A 115 0.65 -3.03 0.55
C VAL A 115 -0.29 -3.68 -0.46
N GLU A 116 0.27 -4.35 -1.45
CA GLU A 116 -0.41 -5.09 -2.50
C GLU A 116 -0.29 -6.59 -2.25
N GLU A 117 -1.39 -7.31 -2.40
CA GLU A 117 -1.40 -8.78 -2.38
C GLU A 117 -1.09 -9.32 -3.78
N LEU A 118 0.02 -10.06 -3.91
CA LEU A 118 0.45 -10.68 -5.16
C LEU A 118 0.04 -12.15 -5.27
N LEU A 119 -0.12 -12.82 -4.12
CA LEU A 119 -0.55 -14.20 -4.03
C LEU A 119 -1.14 -14.43 -2.63
N ASP A 120 -2.30 -15.09 -2.57
CA ASP A 120 -2.92 -15.54 -1.32
C ASP A 120 -3.72 -16.82 -1.58
N ILE A 121 -3.07 -17.98 -1.44
CA ILE A 121 -3.64 -19.29 -1.75
C ILE A 121 -3.10 -20.39 -0.82
N ALA A 122 -3.69 -21.58 -0.87
CA ALA A 122 -3.20 -22.75 -0.16
C ALA A 122 -1.77 -23.12 -0.57
N ALA A 123 -0.98 -23.65 0.37
CA ALA A 123 0.43 -24.00 0.14
C ALA A 123 0.59 -25.07 -0.95
N ASP A 124 -0.30 -26.06 -0.99
CA ASP A 124 -0.30 -27.13 -2.00
C ASP A 124 -0.52 -26.57 -3.41
N ASP A 125 -1.50 -25.67 -3.57
CA ASP A 125 -1.76 -25.00 -4.85
C ASP A 125 -0.57 -24.13 -5.26
N ALA A 126 -0.01 -23.37 -4.31
CA ALA A 126 1.14 -22.51 -4.55
C ALA A 126 2.37 -23.31 -4.99
N GLN A 127 2.59 -24.49 -4.43
CA GLN A 127 3.72 -25.36 -4.77
C GLN A 127 3.71 -25.73 -6.26
N THR A 128 2.53 -25.91 -6.87
CA THR A 128 2.40 -26.21 -8.31
C THR A 128 2.86 -25.06 -9.21
N LEU A 129 2.84 -23.82 -8.70
CA LEU A 129 3.27 -22.60 -9.40
C LEU A 129 4.77 -22.31 -9.21
N MET A 130 5.46 -23.07 -8.36
CA MET A 130 6.85 -22.80 -7.97
C MET A 130 7.85 -23.73 -8.66
N ARG A 131 9.06 -23.22 -8.88
CA ARG A 131 10.20 -24.02 -9.33
C ARG A 131 11.00 -24.50 -8.13
N SER A 132 11.42 -25.75 -8.14
CA SER A 132 12.34 -26.29 -7.15
C SER A 132 13.79 -26.05 -7.58
N ARG A 133 14.60 -25.43 -6.71
CA ARG A 133 16.03 -25.23 -6.93
C ARG A 133 16.78 -25.08 -5.60
N ASP A 134 17.89 -25.78 -5.45
CA ASP A 134 18.83 -25.63 -4.31
C ASP A 134 18.15 -25.70 -2.93
N GLY A 135 17.21 -26.63 -2.73
CA GLY A 135 16.45 -26.79 -1.49
C GLY A 135 15.41 -25.69 -1.21
N LYS A 136 15.07 -24.88 -2.24
CA LYS A 136 14.07 -23.82 -2.15
C LYS A 136 12.97 -23.99 -3.19
N PHE A 137 11.74 -23.64 -2.82
CA PHE A 137 10.67 -23.37 -3.78
C PHE A 137 10.74 -21.90 -4.17
N ILE A 138 10.81 -21.61 -5.46
CA ILE A 138 10.93 -20.26 -6.01
C ILE A 138 9.64 -19.93 -6.75
N TYR A 139 8.93 -18.91 -6.25
CA TYR A 139 7.79 -18.33 -6.92
C TYR A 139 8.24 -17.10 -7.72
N SER A 140 7.94 -17.09 -9.03
CA SER A 140 8.16 -15.91 -9.88
C SER A 140 6.92 -15.04 -9.85
N ILE A 141 7.10 -13.77 -9.47
CA ILE A 141 6.01 -12.80 -9.40
C ILE A 141 5.68 -12.35 -10.82
N VAL A 142 4.53 -12.80 -11.31
CA VAL A 142 3.97 -12.31 -12.56
C VAL A 142 3.28 -10.98 -12.28
N ARG A 143 3.68 -9.90 -12.95
CA ARG A 143 2.90 -8.65 -12.94
C ARG A 143 1.63 -8.90 -13.74
N GLY A 144 0.53 -9.22 -13.07
CA GLY A 144 -0.77 -9.25 -13.71
C GLY A 144 -1.11 -7.85 -14.20
N ASN A 145 -1.58 -7.73 -15.44
CA ASN A 145 -2.33 -6.57 -15.88
C ASN A 145 -3.69 -6.67 -15.18
N ARG A 146 -3.81 -6.09 -13.99
CA ARG A 146 -5.11 -5.94 -13.36
C ARG A 146 -5.86 -4.92 -14.22
N GLU A 147 -7.02 -5.29 -14.77
CA GLU A 147 -7.85 -4.35 -15.51
C GLU A 147 -8.28 -3.24 -14.55
N GLU A 148 -7.60 -2.09 -14.62
CA GLU A 148 -8.04 -0.88 -13.94
C GLU A 148 -9.20 -0.29 -14.74
N ARG A 149 -10.35 -0.13 -14.08
CA ARG A 149 -11.48 0.59 -14.70
C ARG A 149 -11.14 2.08 -14.80
N PRO A 150 -11.55 2.76 -15.88
CA PRO A 150 -11.37 4.20 -16.00
C PRO A 150 -11.96 4.93 -14.79
N VAL A 151 -11.23 5.93 -14.28
CA VAL A 151 -11.70 6.79 -13.18
C VAL A 151 -12.88 7.64 -13.64
N GLU A 152 -12.96 7.90 -14.94
CA GLU A 152 -14.00 8.69 -15.59
C GLU A 152 -15.39 8.04 -15.52
N ASP A 153 -15.47 6.74 -15.20
CA ASP A 153 -16.73 6.03 -14.94
C ASP A 153 -17.29 6.28 -13.52
N LEU A 154 -16.51 6.93 -12.65
CA LEU A 154 -16.87 7.18 -11.26
C LEU A 154 -17.68 8.47 -11.09
N GLU A 155 -18.40 8.57 -9.96
CA GLU A 155 -19.16 9.79 -9.64
C GLU A 155 -18.23 10.97 -9.32
N ILE A 156 -18.60 12.18 -9.76
CA ILE A 156 -17.93 13.43 -9.40
C ILE A 156 -18.48 13.93 -8.07
N THR A 157 -17.64 14.00 -7.04
CA THR A 157 -18.03 14.42 -5.68
C THR A 157 -17.77 15.90 -5.40
N ALA A 158 -16.80 16.50 -6.11
CA ALA A 158 -16.53 17.93 -6.01
C ALA A 158 -15.94 18.48 -7.30
N ARG A 159 -16.14 19.78 -7.53
CA ARG A 159 -15.54 20.52 -8.64
C ARG A 159 -15.32 21.98 -8.30
N ALA A 160 -14.40 22.63 -8.99
CA ALA A 160 -14.21 24.07 -8.96
C ALA A 160 -13.68 24.59 -10.30
N SER A 161 -14.09 25.79 -10.68
CA SER A 161 -13.60 26.46 -11.89
C SER A 161 -12.44 27.39 -11.55
N TYR A 162 -11.44 27.43 -12.41
CA TYR A 162 -10.30 28.35 -12.32
C TYR A 162 -9.85 28.77 -13.71
N ALA A 163 -10.01 30.05 -14.05
CA ALA A 163 -9.81 30.55 -15.41
C ALA A 163 -10.58 29.68 -16.44
N ASP A 164 -9.86 29.04 -17.36
CA ASP A 164 -10.39 28.14 -18.39
C ASP A 164 -10.35 26.65 -17.98
N LEU A 165 -9.99 26.35 -16.73
CA LEU A 165 -9.86 25.01 -16.19
C LEU A 165 -11.02 24.66 -15.26
N GLU A 166 -11.42 23.40 -15.27
CA GLU A 166 -12.29 22.77 -14.28
C GLU A 166 -11.47 21.70 -13.52
N ILE A 167 -11.39 21.85 -12.21
CA ILE A 167 -10.72 20.89 -11.32
C ILE A 167 -11.81 19.97 -10.77
N VAL A 168 -11.69 18.67 -11.01
CA VAL A 168 -12.72 17.68 -10.70
C VAL A 168 -12.17 16.62 -9.74
N GLN A 169 -12.93 16.31 -8.70
CA GLN A 169 -12.69 15.21 -7.77
C GLN A 169 -13.73 14.11 -7.97
N TYR A 170 -13.26 12.88 -8.17
CA TYR A 170 -14.10 11.69 -8.26
C TYR A 170 -14.27 11.02 -6.89
N GLU A 171 -15.22 10.09 -6.77
CA GLU A 171 -15.51 9.35 -5.52
C GLU A 171 -14.31 8.53 -5.01
N SER A 172 -13.40 8.11 -5.89
CA SER A 172 -12.12 7.48 -5.52
C SER A 172 -11.10 8.45 -4.91
N GLY A 173 -11.42 9.74 -4.85
CA GLY A 173 -10.51 10.82 -4.48
C GLY A 173 -9.58 11.28 -5.60
N ALA A 174 -9.62 10.63 -6.77
CA ALA A 174 -8.81 11.01 -7.92
C ALA A 174 -9.13 12.44 -8.39
N ILE A 175 -8.09 13.18 -8.77
CA ILE A 175 -8.20 14.55 -9.29
C ILE A 175 -7.90 14.55 -10.77
N ARG A 176 -8.73 15.24 -11.55
CA ARG A 176 -8.49 15.55 -12.97
C ARG A 176 -8.65 17.04 -13.21
N ILE A 177 -7.85 17.54 -14.15
CA ILE A 177 -8.02 18.87 -14.71
C ILE A 177 -8.73 18.69 -16.05
N ARG A 178 -9.82 19.43 -16.26
CA ARG A 178 -10.53 19.50 -17.53
C ARG A 178 -10.42 20.91 -18.11
N ARG A 179 -10.40 21.02 -19.42
CA ARG A 179 -10.55 22.27 -20.18
C ARG A 179 -11.56 21.97 -21.27
N ASP A 180 -12.58 22.81 -21.39
CA ASP A 180 -13.67 22.62 -22.37
C ASP A 180 -14.34 21.24 -22.30
N GLY A 181 -14.42 20.66 -21.09
CA GLY A 181 -14.99 19.32 -20.85
C GLY A 181 -14.03 18.16 -21.08
N GLU A 182 -12.84 18.40 -21.65
CA GLU A 182 -11.85 17.36 -21.93
C GLU A 182 -10.77 17.28 -20.84
N VAL A 183 -10.46 16.05 -20.41
CA VAL A 183 -9.38 15.80 -19.44
C VAL A 183 -8.04 16.19 -20.05
N GLN A 184 -7.32 17.05 -19.36
CA GLN A 184 -6.02 17.53 -19.81
C GLN A 184 -4.93 16.47 -19.60
N PRO A 185 -4.14 16.13 -20.63
CA PRO A 185 -3.00 15.24 -20.48
C PRO A 185 -1.87 15.98 -19.76
N GLY A 186 -1.31 15.38 -18.72
CA GLY A 186 -0.19 15.95 -17.98
C GLY A 186 -0.15 15.55 -16.51
N VAL A 187 0.92 15.95 -15.83
CA VAL A 187 1.07 15.74 -14.38
C VAL A 187 0.15 16.73 -13.67
N VAL A 188 -1.01 16.26 -13.22
CA VAL A 188 -2.05 17.08 -12.53
C VAL A 188 -1.44 17.95 -11.44
N LYS A 189 -0.47 17.43 -10.69
CA LYS A 189 0.22 18.15 -9.60
C LYS A 189 0.98 19.39 -10.07
N GLU A 190 1.56 19.37 -11.27
CA GLU A 190 2.28 20.52 -11.83
C GLU A 190 1.34 21.67 -12.18
N ILE A 191 0.10 21.35 -12.58
CA ILE A 191 -0.94 22.34 -12.85
C ILE A 191 -1.53 22.86 -11.52
N LEU A 192 -1.75 21.98 -10.54
CA LEU A 192 -2.34 22.37 -9.25
C LEU A 192 -1.43 23.26 -8.40
N ARG A 193 -0.10 23.11 -8.47
CA ARG A 193 0.84 23.87 -7.62
C ARG A 193 0.76 25.39 -7.81
N PRO A 194 0.86 25.93 -9.04
CA PRO A 194 0.67 27.37 -9.27
C PRO A 194 -0.70 27.87 -8.80
N ILE A 195 -1.77 27.11 -9.08
CA ILE A 195 -3.14 27.46 -8.67
C ILE A 195 -3.20 27.54 -7.14
N ALA A 196 -2.67 26.54 -6.43
CA ALA A 196 -2.63 26.51 -4.98
C ALA A 196 -1.92 27.73 -4.39
N THR A 197 -0.77 28.13 -4.94
CA THR A 197 -0.06 29.33 -4.50
C THR A 197 -0.89 30.59 -4.70
N GLU A 198 -1.59 30.74 -5.83
CA GLU A 198 -2.44 31.90 -6.12
C GLU A 198 -3.70 31.93 -5.22
N VAL A 199 -4.26 30.77 -4.92
CA VAL A 199 -5.43 30.67 -4.03
C VAL A 199 -5.09 30.65 -2.54
N GLY A 200 -3.80 30.73 -2.18
CA GLY A 200 -3.34 30.75 -0.79
C GLY A 200 -3.43 29.40 -0.08
N VAL A 201 -3.38 28.30 -0.82
CA VAL A 201 -3.35 26.93 -0.29
C VAL A 201 -1.90 26.49 -0.07
N ASP A 202 -1.60 26.00 1.14
CA ASP A 202 -0.28 25.47 1.48
C ASP A 202 0.03 24.18 0.70
N LEU A 203 1.26 24.08 0.21
CA LEU A 203 1.79 22.91 -0.50
C LEU A 203 2.24 21.80 0.46
N PHE A 204 2.42 22.11 1.74
CA PHE A 204 2.86 21.15 2.75
C PHE A 204 1.69 20.61 3.56
N ASN A 205 1.79 19.34 3.97
CA ASN A 205 0.84 18.68 4.86
C ASN A 205 1.19 18.99 6.33
N SER A 206 0.30 18.58 7.25
CA SER A 206 0.47 18.82 8.69
C SER A 206 1.70 18.15 9.32
N LYS A 207 2.33 17.21 8.62
CA LYS A 207 3.57 16.52 9.03
C LYS A 207 4.82 17.12 8.39
N GLY A 208 4.71 18.22 7.65
CA GLY A 208 5.83 18.91 7.00
C GLY A 208 6.27 18.29 5.66
N GLY A 209 5.59 17.26 5.17
CA GLY A 209 5.83 16.69 3.83
C GLY A 209 5.03 17.41 2.74
N LEU A 210 5.38 17.23 1.47
CA LEU A 210 4.58 17.77 0.36
C LEU A 210 3.22 17.07 0.26
N LYS A 211 2.15 17.81 -0.01
CA LYS A 211 0.83 17.23 -0.31
C LYS A 211 0.89 16.38 -1.58
N ASN A 212 0.14 15.28 -1.59
CA ASN A 212 -0.11 14.53 -2.81
C ASN A 212 -1.19 15.20 -3.66
N THR A 213 -1.41 14.69 -4.88
CA THR A 213 -2.35 15.26 -5.85
C THR A 213 -3.78 15.33 -5.31
N GLN A 214 -4.22 14.32 -4.54
CA GLN A 214 -5.56 14.29 -3.95
C GLN A 214 -5.75 15.35 -2.85
N GLN A 215 -4.79 15.44 -1.92
CA GLN A 215 -4.80 16.43 -0.84
C GLN A 215 -4.77 17.85 -1.40
N LEU A 216 -3.84 18.11 -2.33
CA LEU A 216 -3.70 19.42 -2.94
C LEU A 216 -4.96 19.81 -3.74
N GLY A 217 -5.50 18.90 -4.55
CA GLY A 217 -6.70 19.14 -5.34
C GLY A 217 -7.93 19.40 -4.46
N THR A 218 -8.11 18.64 -3.38
CA THR A 218 -9.20 18.85 -2.42
C THR A 218 -9.14 20.24 -1.80
N ASP A 219 -7.96 20.68 -1.36
CA ASP A 219 -7.79 21.98 -0.72
C ASP A 219 -7.96 23.14 -1.72
N VAL A 220 -7.47 22.97 -2.96
CA VAL A 220 -7.68 23.95 -4.04
C VAL A 220 -9.16 24.09 -4.40
N ILE A 221 -9.89 22.97 -4.59
CA ILE A 221 -11.33 22.99 -4.86
C ILE A 221 -12.08 23.74 -3.74
N ARG A 222 -11.75 23.44 -2.47
CA ARG A 222 -12.36 24.11 -1.32
C ARG A 222 -12.08 25.61 -1.31
N ALA A 223 -10.84 26.03 -1.56
CA ALA A 223 -10.45 27.43 -1.57
C ALA A 223 -11.15 28.21 -2.70
N LEU A 224 -11.25 27.63 -3.89
CA LEU A 224 -11.93 28.25 -5.04
C LEU A 224 -13.43 28.42 -4.76
N ASN A 225 -14.11 27.37 -4.31
CA ASN A 225 -15.54 27.43 -4.02
C ASN A 225 -15.87 28.40 -2.87
N ALA A 226 -14.98 28.55 -1.89
CA ALA A 226 -15.14 29.55 -0.83
C ALA A 226 -15.05 30.99 -1.36
N ARG A 227 -14.21 31.23 -2.38
CA ARG A 227 -14.08 32.55 -3.03
C ARG A 227 -15.22 32.86 -3.99
N SER A 228 -15.79 31.85 -4.65
CA SER A 228 -16.93 32.02 -5.57
C SER A 228 -18.26 32.29 -4.85
N ASN A 229 -18.35 32.01 -3.55
CA ASN A 229 -19.53 32.25 -2.71
C ASN A 229 -19.49 33.58 -1.94
N LEU A 230 -18.47 34.42 -2.17
CA LEU A 230 -18.32 35.78 -1.64
C LEU A 230 -18.71 36.80 -2.72
#